data_AF-A0A7U9PZB8-F1
#
_entry.id   AF-A0A7U9PZB8-F1
#
_cell.length_a   1.000
_cell.length_b   1.000
_cell.length_c   1.000
_cell.angle_alpha   90.00
_cell.angle_beta   90.00
_cell.angle_gamma   90.00
#
_symmetry.space_group_name_H-M   'P 1'
#
loop_
_entity.id
_entity.type
_entity.pdbx_description
1 polymer ?
#
loop_
_entity_poly.entity_id
_entity_poly.type
_entity_poly.pdbx_seq_one_letter_code
_entity_poly.pdbx_strand_id
1 'polypeptide(L)'
;MISQVVVTEGVRLAHLSGQVAWDADGRPVGPGDHAAQAAQIARNLDTALAAVGATRDDIIKETVYVVDYTPALLPEIFVPLRAGTTEAPASTLVGVAALFAPEYLLEVEVVAALRTR
;
A
#
# COMPACT_ATOMS: atom_id res chain seq x y z
N MET A 1 4.11 10.17 -6.25
CA MET A 1 3.15 10.61 -7.29
C MET A 1 1.76 10.16 -6.88
N ILE A 2 0.74 10.99 -7.09
CA ILE A 2 -0.68 10.68 -6.85
C ILE A 2 -1.51 11.17 -8.03
N SER A 3 -2.64 10.54 -8.29
CA SER A 3 -3.66 11.04 -9.21
C SER A 3 -4.78 11.71 -8.41
N GLN A 4 -5.22 12.90 -8.83
CA GLN A 4 -6.33 13.60 -8.16
C GLN A 4 -7.67 12.92 -8.43
N VAL A 5 -7.81 12.31 -9.62
CA VAL A 5 -9.00 11.57 -10.07
C VAL A 5 -8.53 10.35 -10.86
N VAL A 6 -9.14 9.19 -10.62
CA VAL A 6 -8.98 7.98 -11.43
C VAL A 6 -10.37 7.52 -11.86
N VAL A 7 -10.55 7.28 -13.17
CA VAL A 7 -11.80 6.78 -13.74
C VAL A 7 -11.54 5.41 -14.35
N THR A 8 -12.44 4.46 -14.10
CA THR A 8 -12.42 3.14 -14.73
C THR A 8 -13.81 2.76 -15.20
N GLU A 9 -13.89 2.09 -16.34
CA GLU A 9 -15.14 1.63 -16.95
C GLU A 9 -14.99 0.17 -17.41
N GLY A 10 -16.03 -0.64 -17.23
CA GLY A 10 -16.04 -2.02 -17.71
C GLY A 10 -15.02 -2.97 -17.08
N VAL A 11 -14.45 -2.63 -15.91
CA VAL A 11 -13.45 -3.44 -15.20
C VAL A 11 -14.05 -4.19 -14.00
N ARG A 12 -13.43 -5.29 -13.60
CA ARG A 12 -13.68 -5.91 -12.28
C ARG A 12 -12.79 -5.25 -11.24
N LEU A 13 -13.27 -5.11 -10.00
CA LEU A 13 -12.50 -4.55 -8.90
C LEU A 13 -12.01 -5.67 -7.96
N ALA A 14 -10.75 -5.57 -7.55
CA ALA A 14 -10.20 -6.34 -6.45
C ALA A 14 -10.02 -5.41 -5.24
N HIS A 15 -10.70 -5.72 -4.14
CA HIS A 15 -10.51 -5.07 -2.85
C HIS A 15 -9.54 -5.91 -2.03
N LEU A 16 -8.41 -5.32 -1.65
CA LEU A 16 -7.41 -5.99 -0.83
C LEU A 16 -7.61 -5.59 0.62
N SER A 17 -7.46 -6.54 1.55
CA SER A 17 -7.29 -6.22 2.97
C SER A 17 -6.10 -5.27 3.17
N GLY A 18 -6.13 -4.47 4.23
CA GLY A 18 -5.00 -3.66 4.65
C GLY A 18 -3.73 -4.50 4.79
N GLN A 19 -2.66 -4.09 4.10
CA GLN A 19 -1.37 -4.74 4.17
C GLN A 19 -0.51 -4.04 5.23
N VAL A 20 -0.04 -4.82 6.20
CA VAL A 20 0.99 -4.44 7.16
C VAL A 20 2.33 -5.07 6.80
N ALA A 21 3.39 -4.65 7.49
CA ALA A 21 4.74 -5.14 7.28
C ALA A 21 5.03 -6.45 8.01
N TRP A 22 4.35 -7.55 7.63
CA TRP A 22 4.72 -8.90 8.06
C TRP A 22 5.34 -9.74 6.93
N ASP A 23 6.07 -10.79 7.31
CA ASP A 23 6.56 -11.82 6.39
C ASP A 23 5.53 -12.94 6.16
N ALA A 24 5.90 -13.95 5.38
CA ALA A 24 5.03 -15.09 5.04
C ALA A 24 4.66 -15.97 6.26
N ASP A 25 5.43 -15.88 7.35
CA ASP A 25 5.15 -16.57 8.60
C ASP A 25 4.35 -15.69 9.58
N GLY A 26 3.95 -14.49 9.15
CA GLY A 26 3.20 -13.52 9.96
C GLY A 26 4.06 -12.77 10.99
N ARG A 27 5.40 -12.76 10.85
CA ARG A 27 6.29 -12.02 11.76
C ARG A 27 6.47 -10.57 11.30
N PRO A 28 6.47 -9.59 12.21
CA PRO A 28 6.74 -8.20 11.86
C PRO A 28 8.13 -8.01 11.24
N VAL A 29 8.21 -7.16 10.22
CA VAL A 29 9.43 -6.77 9.51
C VAL A 29 9.65 -5.28 9.72
N GLY A 30 10.86 -4.88 10.12
CA GLY A 30 11.22 -3.46 10.31
C GLY A 30 10.51 -2.77 11.50
N PRO A 31 10.43 -3.37 12.70
CA PRO A 31 9.88 -2.67 13.86
C PRO A 31 10.65 -1.36 14.11
N GLY A 32 9.92 -0.23 14.20
CA GLY A 32 10.52 1.10 14.37
C GLY A 32 11.04 1.77 13.10
N ASP A 33 10.92 1.14 11.92
CA ASP A 33 11.48 1.63 10.65
C ASP A 33 10.39 1.73 9.56
N HIS A 34 9.94 2.96 9.28
CA HIS A 34 8.89 3.21 8.29
C HIS A 34 9.30 2.78 6.87
N ALA A 35 10.57 2.98 6.50
CA ALA A 35 11.05 2.65 5.16
C ALA A 35 11.12 1.13 4.95
N ALA A 36 11.60 0.39 5.95
CA ALA A 36 11.60 -1.07 5.92
C ALA A 36 10.17 -1.63 5.90
N GLN A 37 9.26 -1.05 6.68
CA GLN A 37 7.84 -1.45 6.68
C GLN A 37 7.16 -1.16 5.35
N ALA A 38 7.34 0.03 4.79
CA ALA A 38 6.79 0.39 3.48
C ALA A 38 7.31 -0.54 2.37
N ALA A 39 8.59 -0.93 2.42
CA ALA A 39 9.16 -1.88 1.46
C ALA A 39 8.55 -3.29 1.62
N GLN A 40 8.29 -3.76 2.84
CA GLN A 40 7.61 -5.04 3.06
C GLN A 40 6.15 -4.99 2.60
N ILE A 41 5.45 -3.90 2.89
CA ILE A 41 4.07 -3.68 2.43
C ILE A 41 3.99 -3.72 0.90
N ALA A 42 4.94 -3.09 0.19
CA ALA A 42 5.02 -3.17 -1.27
C ALA A 42 5.16 -4.61 -1.78
N ARG A 43 5.99 -5.43 -1.13
CA ARG A 43 6.14 -6.87 -1.46
C ARG A 43 4.86 -7.67 -1.18
N ASN A 44 4.16 -7.35 -0.08
CA ASN A 44 2.91 -8.00 0.28
C ASN A 44 1.80 -7.64 -0.73
N LEU A 45 1.73 -6.38 -1.15
CA LEU A 45 0.85 -5.93 -2.23
C LEU A 45 1.17 -6.64 -3.55
N ASP A 46 2.44 -6.73 -3.95
CA ASP A 46 2.86 -7.45 -5.16
C ASP A 46 2.40 -8.92 -5.12
N THR A 47 2.56 -9.58 -3.97
CA THR A 47 2.13 -10.98 -3.77
C THR A 47 0.61 -11.14 -3.87
N ALA A 48 -0.16 -10.27 -3.20
CA ALA A 48 -1.61 -10.31 -3.20
C ALA A 48 -2.22 -10.01 -4.57
N LEU A 49 -1.67 -9.01 -5.29
CA LEU A 49 -2.12 -8.63 -6.63
C LEU A 49 -1.79 -9.73 -7.66
N ALA A 50 -0.62 -10.36 -7.55
CA ALA A 50 -0.25 -11.47 -8.42
C ALA A 50 -1.24 -12.65 -8.35
N ALA A 51 -1.82 -12.92 -7.18
CA ALA A 51 -2.82 -13.98 -7.01
C ALA A 51 -4.11 -13.77 -7.83
N VAL A 52 -4.37 -12.53 -8.26
CA VAL A 52 -5.49 -12.17 -9.14
C VAL A 52 -5.05 -11.68 -10.52
N GLY A 53 -3.77 -11.91 -10.87
CA GLY A 53 -3.21 -11.54 -12.18
C GLY A 53 -2.97 -10.05 -12.38
N ALA A 54 -2.87 -9.27 -11.31
CA ALA A 54 -2.65 -7.82 -11.32
C ALA A 54 -1.24 -7.44 -10.84
N THR A 55 -0.85 -6.18 -11.06
CA THR A 55 0.36 -5.56 -10.49
C THR A 55 0.01 -4.29 -9.73
N ARG A 56 0.98 -3.67 -9.04
CA ARG A 56 0.75 -2.39 -8.35
C ARG A 56 0.34 -1.25 -9.29
N ASP A 57 0.61 -1.33 -10.59
CA ASP A 57 0.13 -0.35 -11.57
C ASP A 57 -1.38 -0.47 -11.85
N ASP A 58 -2.00 -1.59 -11.46
CA ASP A 58 -3.45 -1.77 -11.53
C ASP A 58 -4.17 -1.17 -10.31
N ILE A 59 -3.44 -0.67 -9.29
CA ILE A 59 -4.03 0.01 -8.13
C ILE A 59 -4.61 1.36 -8.57
N ILE A 60 -5.91 1.56 -8.34
CA ILE A 60 -6.63 2.78 -8.70
C ILE A 60 -6.90 3.68 -7.48
N LYS A 61 -6.93 3.10 -6.28
CA LYS A 61 -7.14 3.80 -5.03
C LYS A 61 -6.30 3.15 -3.94
N GLU A 62 -5.66 3.98 -3.13
CA GLU A 62 -5.04 3.57 -1.88
C GLU A 62 -5.48 4.47 -0.72
N THR A 63 -5.40 3.88 0.47
CA THR A 63 -5.46 4.57 1.75
C THR A 63 -4.26 4.12 2.59
N VAL A 64 -3.47 5.08 3.05
CA VAL A 64 -2.26 4.85 3.85
C VAL A 64 -2.51 5.35 5.28
N TYR A 65 -2.49 4.45 6.24
CA TYR A 65 -2.61 4.76 7.66
C TYR A 65 -1.23 4.76 8.31
N VAL A 66 -0.95 5.81 9.09
CA VAL A 66 0.38 6.03 9.68
C VAL A 66 0.27 6.37 11.16
N VAL A 67 0.93 5.59 12.01
CA VAL A 67 1.04 5.89 13.44
C VAL A 67 2.05 7.03 13.63
N ASP A 68 1.76 7.97 14.55
CA ASP A 68 2.64 9.11 14.87
C ASP A 68 3.10 9.93 13.63
N TYR A 69 2.17 10.11 12.68
CA TYR A 69 2.47 10.76 11.41
C TYR A 69 3.08 12.17 11.57
N THR A 70 4.16 12.40 10.83
CA THR A 70 4.65 13.74 10.52
C THR A 70 4.98 13.84 9.02
N PRO A 71 4.93 15.04 8.40
CA PRO A 71 5.30 15.22 7.00
C PRO A 71 6.71 14.75 6.64
N ALA A 72 7.63 14.69 7.62
CA ALA A 72 8.99 14.21 7.42
C ALA A 72 9.07 12.72 7.02
N LEU A 73 8.04 11.93 7.34
CA LEU A 73 7.96 10.51 7.00
C LEU A 73 7.59 10.25 5.54
N LEU A 74 7.15 11.26 4.78
CA LEU A 74 6.68 11.08 3.41
C LEU A 74 7.70 10.36 2.49
N PRO A 75 9.01 10.68 2.50
CA PRO A 75 9.99 9.96 1.69
C PRO A 75 10.14 8.50 2.11
N GLU A 76 10.20 8.21 3.42
CA GLU A 76 10.34 6.86 3.96
C GLU A 76 9.15 5.97 3.58
N ILE A 77 7.94 6.55 3.52
CA ILE A 77 6.71 5.83 3.18
C ILE A 77 6.59 5.65 1.66
N PHE A 78 6.66 6.74 0.89
CA PHE A 78 6.26 6.71 -0.51
C PHE A 78 7.36 6.29 -1.47
N VAL A 79 8.65 6.47 -1.14
CA VAL A 79 9.74 6.01 -2.03
C VAL A 79 9.68 4.48 -2.18
N PRO A 80 9.58 3.67 -1.11
CA PRO A 80 9.45 2.23 -1.23
C PRO A 80 8.13 1.78 -1.88
N LEU A 81 6.99 2.39 -1.49
CA LEU A 81 5.68 2.03 -2.06
C LEU A 81 5.59 2.27 -3.57
N ARG A 82 6.33 3.27 -4.08
CA ARG A 82 6.37 3.63 -5.51
C ARG A 82 7.53 3.01 -6.27
N ALA A 83 8.42 2.28 -5.61
CA ALA A 83 9.54 1.64 -6.28
C ALA A 83 9.01 0.63 -7.31
N GLY A 84 9.33 0.85 -8.59
CA GLY A 84 8.94 -0.01 -9.70
C GLY A 84 7.53 0.21 -10.26
N THR A 85 6.77 1.19 -9.78
CA THR A 85 5.45 1.54 -10.34
C THR A 85 5.57 2.71 -11.32
N THR A 86 4.82 2.66 -12.41
CA THR A 86 4.70 3.78 -13.37
C THR A 86 3.40 4.55 -13.20
N GLU A 87 2.34 3.90 -12.70
CA GLU A 87 1.03 4.51 -12.51
C GLU A 87 0.84 5.03 -11.08
N ALA A 88 0.03 6.09 -10.93
CA ALA A 88 -0.28 6.67 -9.63
C ALA A 88 -1.77 6.53 -9.31
N PRO A 89 -2.14 5.94 -8.15
CA PRO A 89 -3.52 5.82 -7.73
C PRO A 89 -4.06 7.16 -7.20
N ALA A 90 -5.39 7.24 -7.06
CA ALA A 90 -5.97 8.17 -6.09
C ALA A 90 -5.50 7.77 -4.68
N SER A 91 -5.13 8.73 -3.84
CA SER A 91 -4.46 8.43 -2.57
C SER A 91 -5.04 9.26 -1.43
N THR A 92 -5.09 8.64 -0.25
CA THR A 92 -5.40 9.30 1.02
C THR A 92 -4.35 8.86 2.03
N LEU A 93 -3.82 9.80 2.81
CA LEU A 93 -2.97 9.50 3.96
C LEU A 93 -3.69 9.99 5.22
N VAL A 94 -3.73 9.14 6.25
CA VAL A 94 -4.34 9.46 7.55
C VAL A 94 -3.37 9.12 8.67
N GLY A 95 -3.07 10.12 9.51
CA GLY A 95 -2.43 9.87 10.80
C GLY A 95 -3.41 9.19 11.75
N VAL A 96 -3.06 8.04 12.31
CA VAL A 96 -3.90 7.26 13.22
C VAL A 96 -3.23 7.07 14.57
N ALA A 97 -4.02 6.84 15.61
CA ALA A 97 -3.49 6.63 16.97
C ALA A 97 -2.81 5.27 17.15
N ALA A 98 -3.27 4.24 16.44
CA ALA A 98 -2.74 2.88 16.49
C ALA A 98 -3.19 2.07 15.27
N LEU A 99 -2.50 0.96 15.02
CA LEU A 99 -2.92 -0.12 14.11
C LEU A 99 -3.29 -1.37 14.93
N PHE A 100 -3.56 -2.51 14.27
CA PHE A 100 -4.04 -3.71 14.97
C PHE A 100 -3.03 -4.28 16.00
N ALA A 101 -1.74 -4.00 15.84
CA ALA A 101 -0.68 -4.41 16.76
C ALA A 101 0.45 -3.36 16.79
N PRO A 102 1.16 -3.22 17.92
CA PRO A 102 2.09 -2.10 18.17
C PRO A 102 3.37 -2.14 17.33
N GLU A 103 3.72 -3.27 16.72
CA GLU A 103 4.90 -3.41 15.88
C GLU A 103 4.74 -2.73 14.52
N TYR A 104 3.50 -2.47 14.10
CA TYR A 104 3.19 -1.85 12.81
C TYR A 104 3.00 -0.34 12.94
N LEU A 105 3.71 0.38 12.09
CA LEU A 105 3.66 1.83 11.95
C LEU A 105 2.88 2.26 10.72
N LEU A 106 2.71 1.35 9.76
CA LEU A 106 2.06 1.56 8.47
C LEU A 106 1.09 0.44 8.14
N GLU A 107 -0.06 0.83 7.60
CA GLU A 107 -1.01 -0.06 6.95
C GLU A 107 -1.48 0.56 5.64
N VAL A 108 -1.53 -0.24 4.57
CA VAL A 108 -1.95 0.23 3.24
C VAL A 108 -3.09 -0.63 2.71
N GLU A 109 -4.26 -0.01 2.54
CA GLU A 109 -5.42 -0.60 1.89
C GLU A 109 -5.47 -0.14 0.44
N VAL A 110 -5.80 -1.06 -0.49
CA VAL A 110 -5.88 -0.73 -1.92
C VAL A 110 -7.11 -1.33 -2.59
N VAL A 111 -7.55 -0.65 -3.65
CA VAL A 111 -8.49 -1.17 -4.65
C VAL A 111 -7.76 -1.19 -6.00
N ALA A 112 -7.77 -2.33 -6.66
CA ALA A 112 -7.19 -2.52 -7.98
C ALA A 112 -8.25 -2.81 -9.04
N ALA A 113 -8.03 -2.29 -10.24
CA ALA A 113 -8.86 -2.53 -11.41
C ALA A 113 -8.27 -3.69 -12.23
N LEU A 114 -8.96 -4.82 -12.28
CA LEU A 114 -8.56 -5.99 -13.05
C LEU A 114 -8.97 -5.80 -14.51
N ARG A 115 -8.02 -5.35 -15.32
CA ARG A 115 -8.19 -5.23 -16.77
C ARG A 115 -8.12 -6.61 -17.40
N THR A 116 -9.09 -6.97 -18.24
CA THR A 116 -8.95 -8.13 -19.14
C THR A 116 -7.76 -7.85 -20.05
N ARG A 117 -6.68 -8.62 -19.88
CA ARG A 117 -5.56 -8.65 -20.82
C ARG A 117 -5.85 -9.60 -21.96
#